data_AF-A0A975LEG9-F1
#
_entry.id   AF-A0A975LEG9-F1
#
_cell.length_a   1.000
_cell.length_b   1.000
_cell.length_c   1.000
_cell.angle_alpha   90.00
_cell.angle_beta   90.00
_cell.angle_gamma   90.00
#
_symmetry.space_group_name_H-M   'P 1'
#
loop_
_entity.id
_entity.type
_entity.pdbx_description
1 polymer ?
#
loop_
_entity_poly.entity_id
_entity_poly.type
_entity_poly.pdbx_seq_one_letter_code
_entity_poly.pdbx_strand_id
1 'polypeptide(L)'
;MSIGKIIFMIFSIVFTILILLFGARYDLIGWINATFSSGIILFGVGILIYVSGEGIFDIAIFGTKKFFKSIFSRNNNMGSYYEYHVERSEREKIPVGIILFTGLIYMGISFLLLYIFYH
;
A
#
# COMPACT_ATOMS: atom_id res chain seq x y z
N MET A 1 19.71 8.07 2.16
CA MET A 1 18.46 7.26 2.19
C MET A 1 17.34 8.19 2.64
N SER A 2 16.29 8.42 1.83
CA SER A 2 15.21 9.35 2.21
C SER A 2 14.47 8.83 3.46
N ILE A 3 14.11 9.71 4.39
CA ILE A 3 13.44 9.41 5.67
C ILE A 3 12.18 8.54 5.45
N GLY A 4 11.43 8.81 4.38
CA GLY A 4 10.25 8.02 4.02
C GLY A 4 10.56 6.55 3.75
N LYS A 5 11.75 6.22 3.21
CA LYS A 5 12.15 4.83 2.95
C LYS A 5 12.39 4.05 4.25
N ILE A 6 12.97 4.72 5.25
CA ILE A 6 13.23 4.13 6.57
C ILE A 6 11.91 3.83 7.28
N ILE A 7 10.97 4.78 7.25
CA ILE A 7 9.64 4.61 7.85
C ILE A 7 8.92 3.39 7.23
N PHE A 8 8.93 3.26 5.91
CA PHE A 8 8.32 2.12 5.23
C PHE A 8 8.97 0.78 5.61
N MET A 9 10.30 0.75 5.73
CA MET A 9 11.03 -0.46 6.12
C MET A 9 10.73 -0.86 7.57
N ILE A 10 10.65 0.10 8.49
CA ILE A 10 10.23 -0.16 9.87
C ILE A 10 8.79 -0.68 9.89
N PHE A 11 7.89 -0.05 9.12
CA PHE A 11 6.50 -0.46 9.03
C PHE A 11 6.36 -1.91 8.54
N SER A 12 7.10 -2.32 7.50
CA SER A 12 7.05 -3.71 7.00
C SER A 12 7.57 -4.73 8.03
N ILE A 13 8.59 -4.37 8.81
CA ILE A 13 9.11 -5.23 9.88
C ILE A 13 8.07 -5.38 10.99
N VAL A 14 7.52 -4.27 11.48
CA VAL A 14 6.47 -4.28 12.52
C VAL A 14 5.26 -5.10 12.06
N PHE A 15 4.83 -4.93 10.81
CA PHE A 15 3.69 -5.66 10.26
C PHE A 15 3.92 -7.18 10.24
N THR A 16 5.14 -7.60 9.90
CA THR A 16 5.53 -9.02 9.90
C THR A 16 5.55 -9.59 11.31
N ILE A 17 6.06 -8.83 12.28
CA ILE A 17 6.05 -9.22 13.70
C ILE A 17 4.61 -9.35 14.21
N LEU A 18 3.72 -8.43 13.83
CA LEU A 18 2.30 -8.51 14.21
C LEU A 18 1.63 -9.78 13.67
N ILE A 19 1.92 -10.17 12.43
CA ILE A 19 1.37 -11.41 11.85
C ILE A 19 1.89 -12.64 12.58
N LEU A 20 3.18 -12.66 12.97
CA LEU A 20 3.75 -13.75 13.78
C LEU A 20 3.11 -13.84 15.16
N LEU A 21 2.94 -12.70 15.84
CA LEU A 21 2.29 -12.64 17.14
C LEU A 21 0.82 -13.09 17.06
N PHE A 22 0.10 -12.68 16.01
CA PHE A 22 -1.28 -13.07 15.78
C PHE A 22 -1.42 -14.57 15.50
N GLY A 23 -0.49 -15.14 14.73
CA GLY A 23 -0.45 -16.57 14.45
C GLY A 23 -0.01 -17.42 15.64
N ALA A 24 0.60 -16.82 16.67
CA ALA A 24 1.24 -17.50 17.81
C ALA A 24 2.16 -18.66 17.40
N ARG A 25 2.71 -18.59 16.18
CA ARG A 25 3.49 -19.63 15.51
C ARG A 25 4.82 -19.06 15.09
N TYR A 26 5.87 -19.51 15.77
CA TYR A 26 7.25 -19.10 15.55
C TYR A 26 8.08 -20.19 14.85
N ASP A 27 7.41 -21.24 14.37
CA ASP A 27 8.01 -22.29 13.53
C ASP A 27 8.34 -21.75 12.14
N LEU A 28 9.12 -22.52 11.36
CA LEU A 28 9.51 -22.12 10.01
C LEU A 28 8.29 -21.82 9.12
N ILE A 29 7.20 -22.57 9.31
CA ILE A 29 5.91 -22.36 8.65
C ILE A 29 5.30 -21.01 9.04
N GLY A 30 5.35 -20.63 10.32
CA GLY A 30 4.94 -19.32 10.80
C GLY A 30 5.68 -18.19 10.09
N TRP A 31 7.00 -18.30 9.94
CA TRP A 31 7.82 -17.34 9.19
C TRP A 31 7.46 -17.27 7.71
N ILE A 32 7.30 -18.41 7.04
CA ILE A 32 6.88 -18.47 5.63
C ILE A 32 5.56 -17.71 5.44
N ASN A 33 4.56 -18.00 6.28
CA ASN A 33 3.24 -17.40 6.20
C ASN A 33 3.26 -15.90 6.51
N ALA A 34 4.02 -15.49 7.54
CA ALA A 34 4.12 -14.08 7.92
C ALA A 34 4.80 -13.27 6.83
N THR A 35 5.93 -13.74 6.30
CA THR A 35 6.65 -13.05 5.23
C THR A 35 5.82 -13.01 3.94
N PHE A 36 5.11 -14.10 3.58
CA PHE A 36 4.21 -14.11 2.43
C PHE A 36 3.07 -13.10 2.59
N SER A 37 2.40 -13.13 3.73
CA SER A 37 1.24 -12.27 4.04
C SER A 37 1.64 -10.79 4.05
N SER A 38 2.77 -10.45 4.67
CA SER A 38 3.33 -9.10 4.60
C SER A 38 3.67 -8.69 3.16
N GLY A 39 4.31 -9.58 2.41
CA GLY A 39 4.72 -9.33 1.03
C GLY A 39 3.54 -9.07 0.10
N ILE A 40 2.51 -9.92 0.13
CA ILE A 40 1.34 -9.80 -0.74
C ILE A 40 0.50 -8.56 -0.40
N ILE A 41 0.38 -8.19 0.88
CA ILE A 41 -0.33 -6.99 1.31
C ILE A 41 0.42 -5.74 0.84
N LEU A 42 1.74 -5.66 1.07
CA LEU A 42 2.55 -4.53 0.61
C LEU A 42 2.52 -4.40 -0.91
N PHE A 43 2.65 -5.52 -1.63
CA PHE A 43 2.58 -5.55 -3.08
C PHE A 43 1.21 -5.11 -3.60
N GLY A 44 0.13 -5.64 -3.03
CA GLY A 44 -1.25 -5.27 -3.39
C GLY A 44 -1.55 -3.80 -3.14
N VAL A 45 -1.17 -3.27 -1.97
CA VAL A 45 -1.27 -1.83 -1.66
C VAL A 45 -0.43 -1.01 -2.62
N GLY A 46 0.78 -1.45 -2.95
CA GLY A 46 1.62 -0.82 -3.96
C GLY A 46 0.92 -0.71 -5.31
N ILE A 47 0.32 -1.79 -5.82
CA ILE A 47 -0.42 -1.78 -7.09
C ILE A 47 -1.61 -0.82 -7.00
N LEU A 48 -2.37 -0.84 -5.92
CA LEU A 48 -3.52 0.07 -5.75
C LEU A 48 -3.10 1.54 -5.76
N ILE A 49 -1.99 1.88 -5.10
CA ILE A 49 -1.45 3.25 -5.12
C ILE A 49 -0.95 3.61 -6.52
N TYR A 50 -0.29 2.68 -7.22
CA TYR A 50 0.19 2.87 -8.59
C TYR A 50 -0.98 3.24 -9.53
N VAL A 51 -2.01 2.39 -9.55
CA VAL A 51 -3.22 2.55 -10.37
C VAL A 51 -4.01 3.82 -9.98
N SER A 52 -4.07 4.15 -8.69
CA SER A 52 -4.68 5.40 -8.20
C SER A 52 -3.90 6.65 -8.61
N GLY A 53 -2.59 6.54 -8.83
CA GLY A 53 -1.73 7.60 -9.35
C GLY A 53 -1.92 7.86 -10.85
N GLU A 54 -2.41 6.88 -11.61
CA GLU A 54 -2.74 7.02 -13.05
C GLU A 54 -4.10 7.66 -13.29
N GLY A 55 -4.87 7.92 -12.23
CA GLY A 55 -6.15 8.63 -12.31
C GLY A 55 -7.37 7.74 -12.55
N ILE A 56 -7.19 6.41 -12.56
CA ILE A 56 -8.28 5.44 -12.80
C ILE A 56 -9.42 5.59 -11.78
N PHE A 57 -9.10 5.94 -10.54
CA PHE A 57 -10.09 6.16 -9.48
C PHE A 57 -10.48 7.63 -9.26
N ASP A 58 -9.97 8.57 -10.06
CA ASP A 58 -10.12 10.01 -9.81
C ASP A 58 -11.57 10.48 -9.85
N ILE A 59 -12.33 9.96 -10.81
CA ILE A 59 -13.73 10.36 -10.97
C ILE A 59 -14.59 9.85 -9.82
N ALA A 60 -14.32 8.64 -9.33
CA ALA A 60 -14.98 8.08 -8.15
C ALA A 60 -14.63 8.89 -6.90
N ILE A 61 -13.33 9.19 -6.69
CA ILE A 61 -12.87 9.99 -5.55
C ILE A 61 -13.47 11.40 -5.57
N PHE A 62 -13.51 12.05 -6.74
CA PHE A 62 -14.12 13.36 -6.91
C PHE A 62 -15.62 13.32 -6.59
N GLY A 63 -16.35 12.35 -7.16
CA GLY A 63 -17.78 12.19 -6.94
C GLY A 63 -18.11 11.95 -5.46
N THR A 64 -17.39 11.03 -4.81
CA THR A 64 -17.55 10.77 -3.38
C THR A 64 -17.24 12.01 -2.54
N LYS A 65 -16.12 12.70 -2.79
CA LYS A 65 -15.79 13.94 -2.06
C LYS A 65 -16.85 15.02 -2.24
N LYS A 66 -17.34 15.22 -3.46
CA LYS A 66 -18.40 16.22 -3.76
C LYS A 66 -19.72 15.86 -3.08
N PHE A 67 -20.09 14.58 -3.08
CA PHE A 67 -21.27 14.08 -2.40
C PHE A 67 -21.20 14.31 -0.88
N PHE A 68 -20.12 13.85 -0.24
CA PHE A 68 -19.92 14.04 1.20
C PHE A 68 -19.83 15.53 1.57
N LYS A 69 -19.14 16.36 0.77
CA LYS A 69 -19.09 17.81 1.00
C LYS A 69 -20.49 18.44 0.91
N SER A 70 -21.32 17.99 -0.02
CA SER A 70 -22.71 18.45 -0.14
C SER A 70 -23.61 18.05 1.02
N ILE A 71 -23.29 16.98 1.74
CA ILE A 71 -24.06 16.53 2.91
C ILE A 71 -23.59 17.24 4.17
N PHE A 72 -22.27 17.32 4.36
CA PHE A 72 -21.67 17.75 5.63
C PHE A 72 -21.23 19.22 5.65
N SER A 73 -21.17 19.90 4.50
CA SER A 73 -20.72 21.30 4.42
C SER A 73 -21.79 22.21 3.84
N ARG A 74 -21.96 23.38 4.46
CA ARG A 74 -22.83 24.45 3.95
C ARG A 74 -22.22 25.20 2.76
N ASN A 75 -20.92 24.98 2.48
CA ASN A 75 -20.19 25.58 1.38
C ASN A 75 -19.88 24.53 0.29
N ASN A 76 -20.63 24.60 -0.81
CA ASN A 76 -20.55 23.66 -1.94
C ASN A 76 -19.57 24.08 -3.04
N ASN A 77 -18.69 25.04 -2.79
CA ASN A 77 -17.65 25.43 -3.74
C ASN A 77 -16.56 24.34 -3.81
N MET A 78 -16.87 23.26 -4.50
CA MET A 78 -15.88 22.34 -5.04
C MET A 78 -15.80 22.61 -6.54
N GLY A 79 -14.61 22.93 -7.01
CA GLY A 79 -14.33 23.27 -8.41
C GLY A 79 -14.77 22.19 -9.40
N SER A 80 -14.58 22.45 -10.69
CA SER A 80 -14.90 21.47 -11.72
C SER A 80 -14.02 20.22 -11.59
N TYR A 81 -14.46 19.09 -12.16
CA TYR A 81 -13.62 17.88 -12.23
C TYR A 81 -12.28 18.16 -12.92
N TYR A 82 -12.27 19.06 -13.91
CA TYR A 82 -11.06 19.47 -14.61
C TYR A 82 -10.06 20.14 -13.68
N GLU A 83 -10.50 21.10 -12.85
CA GLU A 83 -9.64 21.75 -11.85
C GLU A 83 -9.07 20.74 -10.84
N TYR A 84 -9.92 19.79 -10.40
CA TYR A 84 -9.49 18.71 -9.50
C TYR A 84 -8.42 17.80 -10.14
N HIS A 85 -8.57 17.46 -11.42
CA HIS A 85 -7.64 16.59 -12.13
C HIS A 85 -6.28 17.29 -12.36
N VAL A 86 -6.30 18.57 -12.75
CA VAL A 86 -5.08 19.39 -12.92
C VAL A 86 -4.33 19.51 -11.59
N GLU A 87 -5.02 19.91 -10.51
CA GLU A 87 -4.42 20.02 -9.18
C GLU A 87 -3.81 18.69 -8.70
N ARG A 88 -4.44 17.56 -9.04
CA ARG A 88 -3.92 16.24 -8.67
C ARG A 88 -2.70 15.83 -9.50
N SER A 89 -2.66 16.20 -10.78
CA SER A 89 -1.52 15.93 -11.65
C SER A 89 -0.23 16.65 -11.23
N GLU A 90 -0.38 17.79 -10.55
CA GLU A 90 0.72 18.61 -10.03
C GLU A 90 1.25 18.13 -8.66
N ARG A 91 0.53 17.23 -7.97
CA ARG A 91 0.96 16.70 -6.66
C ARG A 91 2.10 15.71 -6.82
N GLU A 92 3.03 15.74 -5.86
CA GLU A 92 4.10 14.73 -5.78
C GLU A 92 3.51 13.32 -5.72
N LYS A 93 3.95 12.47 -6.66
CA LYS A 93 3.54 11.07 -6.70
C LYS A 93 4.21 10.33 -5.55
N ILE A 94 3.43 9.52 -4.83
CA ILE A 94 3.95 8.61 -3.81
C ILE A 94 5.00 7.70 -4.48
N PRO A 95 6.16 7.44 -3.85
CA PRO A 95 7.21 6.60 -4.43
C PRO A 95 6.82 5.11 -4.41
N VAL A 96 5.90 4.72 -5.30
CA VAL A 96 5.26 3.39 -5.33
C VAL A 96 6.24 2.26 -5.63
N GLY A 97 7.27 2.53 -6.44
CA GLY A 97 8.26 1.52 -6.85
C GLY A 97 8.96 0.86 -5.66
N ILE A 98 9.18 1.59 -4.57
CA ILE A 98 9.81 1.05 -3.36
C ILE A 98 8.87 0.10 -2.62
N ILE A 99 7.58 0.42 -2.58
CA ILE A 99 6.55 -0.40 -1.91
C ILE A 99 6.42 -1.72 -2.66
N LEU A 100 6.31 -1.65 -4.00
CA LEU A 100 6.25 -2.83 -4.87
C LEU A 100 7.50 -3.70 -4.75
N PHE A 101 8.68 -3.09 -4.81
CA PHE A 101 9.95 -3.83 -4.71
C PHE A 101 10.11 -4.49 -3.34
N THR A 102 9.72 -3.82 -2.25
CA THR A 102 9.73 -4.40 -0.90
C THR A 102 8.78 -5.59 -0.81
N GLY A 103 7.56 -5.47 -1.33
CA GLY A 103 6.59 -6.57 -1.36
C GLY A 103 7.14 -7.79 -2.11
N LEU A 104 7.76 -7.56 -3.27
CA LEU A 104 8.41 -8.61 -4.07
C LEU A 104 9.56 -9.30 -3.33
N ILE A 105 10.40 -8.55 -2.62
CA ILE A 105 11.48 -9.13 -1.81
C ILE A 105 10.91 -10.06 -0.73
N TYR A 106 9.87 -9.62 -0.02
CA TYR A 106 9.23 -10.43 1.02
C TYR A 106 8.62 -11.71 0.44
N MET A 107 7.92 -11.61 -0.69
CA MET A 107 7.40 -12.80 -1.38
C MET A 107 8.54 -13.73 -1.81
N GLY A 108 9.63 -13.19 -2.37
CA GLY A 108 10.82 -13.96 -2.74
C GLY A 108 11.48 -14.69 -1.56
N ILE A 109 11.61 -14.02 -0.41
CA ILE A 109 12.12 -14.64 0.82
C ILE A 109 11.18 -15.77 1.26
N SER A 110 9.86 -15.56 1.21
CA SER A 110 8.89 -16.59 1.57
C SER A 110 9.00 -17.82 0.66
N PHE A 111 9.12 -17.65 -0.66
CA PHE A 111 9.33 -18.75 -1.60
C PHE A 111 10.66 -19.47 -1.36
N LEU A 112 11.72 -18.74 -1.03
CA LEU A 112 13.01 -19.32 -0.69
C LEU A 112 12.94 -20.17 0.60
N LEU A 113 12.28 -19.66 1.64
CA LEU A 113 12.04 -20.40 2.88
C LEU A 113 11.17 -21.65 2.64
N LEU A 114 10.14 -21.52 1.79
CA LEU A 114 9.30 -22.65 1.39
C LEU A 114 10.12 -23.73 0.68
N TYR A 115 11.00 -23.33 -0.25
CA TYR A 115 11.87 -24.27 -0.94
C TYR A 115 12.79 -25.03 0.03
N ILE A 116 13.42 -24.32 0.97
CA ILE A 116 14.26 -24.92 2.03
C ILE A 116 13.44 -25.84 2.95
N PHE A 117 12.17 -25.52 3.21
CA PHE A 117 11.33 -26.36 4.06
C PHE A 117 11.05 -27.74 3.45
N TYR A 118 10.98 -27.81 2.12
CA TYR A 118 10.65 -29.04 1.38
C TYR A 118 11.88 -29.83 0.90
N HIS A 119 13.11 -29.33 1.07
CA HIS A 119 14.36 -29.98 0.64
C HIS A 119 15.38 -30.00 1.77
#